data_AF-A0A6N2KP08-F1
#
_entry.id   AF-A0A6N2KP08-F1
#
_cell.length_a   1.000
_cell.length_b   1.000
_cell.length_c   1.000
_cell.angle_alpha   90.00
_cell.angle_beta   90.00
_cell.angle_gamma   90.00
#
_symmetry.space_group_name_H-M   'P 1'
#
loop_
_entity.id
_entity.type
_entity.pdbx_description
1 polymer ?
#
loop_
_entity_poly.entity_id
_entity_poly.type
_entity_poly.pdbx_seq_one_letter_code
_entity_poly.pdbx_strand_id
1 'polypeptide(L)'
;MLEVMVTGGGSYSGGGKFYGGGGSGFGDDGGSGFGESNKGIESTDVYYQKMIEANPGNPLLLSNYAKFLKEVRADFVKAEEYCGRAILANPNDADVLSIYVMASYAQFLWDAEEEEEDQNGENMSELLPSIFSHGSKPPLPPLAAAS
;
A
#
# COMPACT_ATOMS: atom_id res chain seq x y z
N MET A 1 -46.98 3.07 -2.11
CA MET A 1 -46.17 1.95 -1.62
C MET A 1 -45.25 1.54 -2.76
N LEU A 2 -43.94 1.72 -2.59
CA LEU A 2 -42.93 1.22 -3.53
C LEU A 2 -42.17 0.14 -2.77
N GLU A 3 -42.39 -1.11 -3.18
CA GLU A 3 -41.73 -2.30 -2.63
C GLU A 3 -40.27 -2.32 -3.11
N VAL A 4 -39.32 -2.24 -2.18
CA VAL A 4 -37.89 -2.40 -2.47
C VAL A 4 -37.59 -3.89 -2.53
N MET A 5 -37.35 -4.42 -3.72
CA MET A 5 -36.75 -5.74 -3.89
C MET A 5 -35.26 -5.67 -3.54
N VAL A 6 -34.91 -6.06 -2.31
CA VAL A 6 -33.54 -6.43 -1.94
C VAL A 6 -33.31 -7.85 -2.46
N THR A 7 -32.40 -7.99 -3.43
CA THR A 7 -32.00 -9.31 -3.95
C THR A 7 -30.50 -9.30 -4.28
N GLY A 8 -29.80 -10.34 -3.83
CA GLY A 8 -28.39 -10.65 -4.13
C GLY A 8 -27.49 -10.36 -2.93
N GLY A 9 -26.87 -11.32 -2.24
CA GLY A 9 -26.33 -12.60 -2.72
C GLY A 9 -24.81 -12.55 -2.52
N GLY A 10 -24.35 -12.52 -1.26
CA GLY A 10 -22.92 -12.47 -0.93
C GLY A 10 -22.32 -13.88 -0.87
N SER A 11 -21.50 -14.22 -1.85
CA SER A 11 -20.60 -15.39 -1.80
C SER A 11 -19.36 -15.10 -2.61
N TYR A 12 -18.30 -14.62 -1.98
CA TYR A 12 -16.97 -14.66 -2.55
C TYR A 12 -16.19 -15.79 -1.86
N SER A 13 -16.38 -16.99 -2.37
CA SER A 13 -15.44 -18.10 -2.17
C SER A 13 -14.52 -18.10 -3.39
N GLY A 14 -13.23 -17.79 -3.20
CA GLY A 14 -12.32 -17.65 -4.33
C GLY A 14 -10.85 -17.61 -3.95
N GLY A 15 -10.42 -18.48 -3.02
CA GLY A 15 -9.00 -18.77 -2.83
C GLY A 15 -8.47 -19.53 -4.05
N GLY A 16 -8.00 -18.79 -5.04
CA GLY A 16 -7.36 -19.32 -6.25
C GLY A 16 -6.05 -20.00 -5.89
N LYS A 17 -6.08 -21.33 -5.80
CA LYS A 17 -4.86 -22.15 -5.80
C LYS A 17 -4.27 -22.08 -7.21
N PHE A 18 -3.05 -21.56 -7.33
CA PHE A 18 -2.30 -21.61 -8.58
C PHE A 18 -1.83 -23.06 -8.81
N TYR A 19 -2.51 -23.79 -9.70
CA TYR A 19 -1.98 -25.03 -10.25
C TYR A 19 -1.29 -24.70 -11.58
N GLY A 20 0.04 -24.64 -11.56
CA GLY A 20 0.85 -24.72 -12.77
C GLY A 20 0.97 -26.19 -13.18
N GLY A 21 0.44 -26.53 -14.36
CA GLY A 21 0.53 -27.88 -14.92
C GLY A 21 1.63 -28.03 -15.97
N GLY A 22 2.32 -29.18 -15.93
CA GLY A 22 3.12 -29.79 -17.01
C GLY A 22 4.61 -29.44 -17.00
N GLY A 23 5.59 -30.37 -17.01
CA GLY A 23 5.63 -31.82 -17.06
C GLY A 23 6.97 -32.27 -17.67
N SER A 24 7.70 -33.21 -17.05
CA SER A 24 8.65 -34.14 -17.69
C SER A 24 9.24 -35.06 -16.63
N GLY A 25 9.01 -36.38 -16.75
CA GLY A 25 9.59 -37.37 -15.86
C GLY A 25 11.09 -37.51 -16.04
N PHE A 26 11.81 -37.59 -14.93
CA PHE A 26 13.02 -38.40 -14.72
C PHE A 26 13.00 -38.88 -13.27
N GLY A 27 13.51 -40.10 -13.06
CA GLY A 27 13.24 -40.96 -11.91
C GLY A 27 13.85 -40.56 -10.57
N ASP A 28 13.60 -41.48 -9.65
CA ASP A 28 13.90 -41.55 -8.23
C ASP A 28 15.32 -41.11 -7.83
N ASP A 29 15.43 -40.31 -6.76
CA ASP A 29 16.22 -40.61 -5.55
C ASP A 29 16.02 -39.48 -4.52
N GLY A 30 15.79 -39.86 -3.26
CA GLY A 30 15.31 -38.98 -2.20
C GLY A 30 16.19 -37.78 -1.88
N GLY A 31 15.53 -36.65 -1.59
CA GLY A 31 16.16 -35.47 -1.02
C GLY A 31 15.11 -34.57 -0.39
N SER A 32 15.06 -34.56 0.94
CA SER A 32 14.29 -33.60 1.73
C SER A 32 14.82 -32.18 1.51
N GLY A 33 14.14 -31.39 0.67
CA GLY A 33 14.49 -30.00 0.41
C GLY A 33 13.37 -29.06 0.83
N PHE A 34 13.29 -28.73 2.12
CA PHE A 34 12.60 -27.51 2.55
C PHE A 34 13.45 -26.31 2.11
N GLY A 35 13.42 -25.94 0.84
CA GLY A 35 14.33 -24.93 0.29
C GLY A 35 14.15 -24.60 -1.19
N GLU A 36 12.91 -24.37 -1.65
CA GLU A 36 12.64 -24.00 -3.06
C GLU A 36 11.73 -22.77 -3.23
N SER A 37 11.42 -22.05 -2.15
CA SER A 37 10.52 -20.89 -2.24
C SER A 37 11.11 -19.78 -3.13
N ASN A 38 12.41 -19.48 -3.04
CA ASN A 38 13.02 -18.38 -3.81
C ASN A 38 13.14 -18.66 -5.31
N LYS A 39 13.37 -19.93 -5.71
CA LYS A 39 13.54 -20.28 -7.13
C LYS A 39 12.22 -20.18 -7.90
N GLY A 40 11.10 -20.53 -7.26
CA GLY A 40 9.76 -20.33 -7.82
C GLY A 40 9.39 -18.85 -7.94
N ILE A 41 9.75 -18.02 -6.94
CA ILE A 41 9.49 -16.58 -6.93
C ILE A 41 10.23 -15.87 -8.07
N GLU A 42 11.52 -16.14 -8.24
CA GLU A 42 12.32 -15.53 -9.30
C GLU A 42 11.84 -15.97 -10.69
N SER A 43 11.48 -17.25 -10.85
CA SER A 43 10.87 -17.74 -12.08
C SER A 43 9.53 -17.07 -12.40
N THR A 44 8.77 -16.69 -11.38
CA THR A 44 7.47 -16.03 -11.53
C THR A 44 7.62 -14.56 -11.94
N ASP A 45 8.62 -13.87 -11.39
CA ASP A 45 8.93 -12.49 -11.76
C ASP A 45 9.34 -12.36 -13.23
N VAL A 46 10.24 -13.24 -13.69
CA VAL A 46 10.68 -13.29 -15.08
C VAL A 46 9.51 -13.62 -16.03
N TYR A 47 8.58 -14.47 -15.59
CA TYR A 47 7.37 -14.78 -16.36
C TYR A 47 6.50 -13.54 -16.55
N TYR A 48 6.21 -12.78 -15.49
CA TYR A 48 5.42 -11.56 -15.58
C TYR A 48 6.09 -10.50 -16.46
N GLN A 49 7.41 -10.30 -16.31
CA GLN A 49 8.16 -9.35 -17.14
C GLN A 49 8.03 -9.67 -18.63
N LYS A 50 8.26 -10.92 -19.04
CA LYS A 50 8.11 -11.33 -20.45
C LYS A 50 6.70 -11.12 -20.99
N MET A 51 5.68 -11.40 -20.18
CA MET A 51 4.29 -11.20 -20.57
C MET A 51 3.93 -9.72 -20.72
N ILE A 52 4.47 -8.87 -19.84
CA ILE A 52 4.30 -7.41 -19.90
C ILE A 52 5.05 -6.82 -21.09
N GLU A 53 6.25 -7.30 -21.41
CA GLU A 53 6.99 -6.90 -22.62
C GLU A 53 6.20 -7.21 -23.89
N ALA A 54 5.55 -8.38 -23.95
CA ALA A 54 4.70 -8.76 -25.07
C ALA A 54 3.40 -7.95 -25.14
N ASN A 55 2.83 -7.56 -23.99
CA ASN A 55 1.55 -6.85 -23.91
C ASN A 55 1.58 -5.77 -22.80
N PRO A 56 2.20 -4.61 -23.06
CA PRO A 56 2.48 -3.62 -22.01
C PRO A 56 1.24 -2.90 -21.47
N GLY A 57 0.13 -2.94 -22.22
CA GLY A 57 -1.13 -2.28 -21.86
C GLY A 57 -2.21 -3.23 -21.32
N ASN A 58 -1.89 -4.50 -21.03
CA ASN A 58 -2.89 -5.44 -20.54
C ASN A 58 -3.15 -5.21 -19.04
N PRO A 59 -4.32 -4.70 -18.64
CA PRO A 59 -4.60 -4.36 -17.24
C PRO A 59 -4.54 -5.57 -16.31
N LEU A 60 -4.91 -6.77 -16.79
CA LEU A 60 -4.88 -8.00 -16.00
C LEU A 60 -3.46 -8.47 -15.69
N LEU A 61 -2.53 -8.32 -16.64
CA LEU A 61 -1.13 -8.69 -16.41
C LEU A 61 -0.47 -7.72 -15.42
N LEU A 62 -0.72 -6.42 -15.59
CA LEU A 62 -0.21 -5.37 -14.72
C LEU A 62 -0.76 -5.51 -13.29
N SER A 63 -2.06 -5.76 -13.14
CA SER A 63 -2.70 -5.91 -11.82
C SER A 63 -2.26 -7.17 -11.09
N ASN A 64 -2.12 -8.30 -11.80
CA ASN A 64 -1.61 -9.54 -11.20
C ASN A 64 -0.13 -9.43 -10.81
N TYR A 65 0.68 -8.73 -11.60
CA TYR A 65 2.07 -8.51 -11.24
C TYR A 65 2.20 -7.59 -10.03
N ALA A 66 1.42 -6.51 -9.96
CA ALA A 66 1.39 -5.64 -8.77
C ALA A 66 0.99 -6.40 -7.49
N LYS A 67 -0.01 -7.30 -7.59
CA LYS A 67 -0.40 -8.21 -6.49
C LYS A 67 0.76 -9.11 -6.06
N PHE A 68 1.44 -9.74 -7.02
CA PHE A 68 2.61 -10.58 -6.74
C PHE A 68 3.75 -9.80 -6.06
N LEU A 69 4.04 -8.59 -6.54
CA LEU A 69 5.08 -7.74 -5.97
C LEU A 69 4.78 -7.36 -4.51
N LYS A 70 3.53 -6.98 -4.22
CA LYS A 70 3.08 -6.67 -2.86
C LYS A 70 3.11 -7.90 -1.95
N GLU A 71 2.52 -9.01 -2.36
CA GLU A 71 2.28 -10.16 -1.47
C GLU A 71 3.48 -11.09 -1.33
N VAL A 72 4.28 -11.22 -2.38
CA VAL A 72 5.38 -12.19 -2.44
C VAL A 72 6.73 -11.52 -2.25
N ARG A 73 6.95 -10.34 -2.87
CA ARG A 73 8.23 -9.63 -2.79
C ARG A 73 8.25 -8.53 -1.74
N ALA A 74 7.08 -8.12 -1.23
CA ALA A 74 6.92 -6.91 -0.40
C ALA A 74 7.55 -5.65 -1.02
N ASP A 75 7.59 -5.59 -2.35
CA ASP A 75 8.14 -4.46 -3.12
C ASP A 75 7.01 -3.49 -3.45
N PHE A 76 6.72 -2.60 -2.50
CA PHE A 76 5.63 -1.64 -2.60
C PHE A 76 5.89 -0.58 -3.68
N VAL A 77 7.14 -0.16 -3.86
CA VAL A 77 7.52 0.84 -4.88
C VAL A 77 7.21 0.32 -6.27
N LYS A 78 7.65 -0.91 -6.58
CA LYS A 78 7.37 -1.50 -7.88
C LYS A 78 5.88 -1.84 -8.03
N ALA A 79 5.22 -2.28 -6.96
CA ALA A 79 3.77 -2.53 -6.99
C ALA A 79 2.97 -1.26 -7.33
N GLU A 80 3.33 -0.10 -6.77
CA GLU A 80 2.71 1.19 -7.08
C GLU A 80 2.83 1.52 -8.57
N GLU A 81 4.02 1.37 -9.15
CA GLU A 81 4.27 1.64 -10.57
C GLU A 81 3.35 0.80 -11.48
N TYR A 82 3.27 -0.50 -11.23
CA TYR A 82 2.42 -1.41 -12.01
C TYR A 82 0.93 -1.19 -11.75
N CYS A 83 0.55 -0.80 -10.52
CA CYS A 83 -0.81 -0.36 -10.23
C CYS A 83 -1.18 0.90 -11.01
N GLY A 84 -0.30 1.91 -11.07
CA GLY A 84 -0.55 3.12 -11.85
C GLY A 84 -0.78 2.82 -13.32
N ARG A 85 0.03 1.94 -13.91
CA ARG A 85 -0.16 1.47 -15.30
C ARG A 85 -1.48 0.72 -15.47
N ALA A 86 -1.85 -0.15 -14.52
CA ALA A 86 -3.11 -0.89 -14.55
C ALA A 86 -4.33 0.04 -14.43
N ILE A 87 -4.29 1.07 -13.57
CA ILE A 87 -5.35 2.07 -13.41
C ILE A 87 -5.56 2.86 -14.70
N LEU A 88 -4.46 3.26 -15.37
CA LEU A 88 -4.54 3.94 -16.67
C LEU A 88 -5.22 3.08 -17.75
N ALA A 89 -5.03 1.76 -17.70
CA ALA A 89 -5.65 0.84 -18.63
C ALA A 89 -7.09 0.46 -18.23
N ASN A 90 -7.37 0.34 -16.93
CA ASN A 90 -8.68 0.04 -16.37
C ASN A 90 -8.87 0.67 -14.98
N PRO A 91 -9.55 1.83 -14.89
CA PRO A 91 -9.68 2.56 -13.63
C PRO A 91 -10.71 1.96 -12.66
N ASN A 92 -11.52 0.98 -13.08
CA ASN A 92 -12.58 0.39 -12.25
C ASN A 92 -12.12 -0.85 -11.46
N ASP A 93 -10.84 -1.21 -11.53
CA ASP A 93 -10.31 -2.34 -10.78
C ASP A 93 -10.05 -1.95 -9.32
N ALA A 94 -11.02 -2.27 -8.46
CA ALA A 94 -10.99 -1.94 -7.03
C ALA A 94 -9.79 -2.58 -6.30
N ASP A 95 -9.34 -3.76 -6.73
CA ASP A 95 -8.18 -4.41 -6.11
C ASP A 95 -6.91 -3.61 -6.38
N VAL A 96 -6.73 -3.15 -7.62
CA VAL A 96 -5.58 -2.34 -8.03
C VAL A 96 -5.56 -1.00 -7.29
N LEU A 97 -6.72 -0.34 -7.18
CA LEU A 97 -6.84 0.90 -6.43
C LEU A 97 -6.47 0.72 -4.96
N SER A 98 -6.92 -0.38 -4.34
CA SER A 98 -6.57 -0.71 -2.96
C SER A 98 -5.06 -0.93 -2.78
N ILE A 99 -4.43 -1.67 -3.69
CA ILE A 99 -2.98 -1.93 -3.66
C ILE A 99 -2.20 -0.64 -3.88
N TYR A 100 -2.64 0.21 -4.80
CA TYR A 100 -2.02 1.52 -5.06
C TYR A 100 -2.00 2.37 -3.78
N VAL A 101 -3.17 2.56 -3.14
CA VAL A 101 -3.26 3.35 -1.91
C VAL A 101 -2.42 2.75 -0.78
N MET A 102 -2.42 1.41 -0.62
CA MET A 102 -1.56 0.75 0.36
C MET A 102 -0.08 0.98 0.09
N ALA A 103 0.35 0.87 -1.17
CA ALA A 103 1.74 1.03 -1.56
C ALA A 103 2.22 2.46 -1.35
N SER A 104 1.45 3.46 -1.82
CA SER A 104 1.77 4.87 -1.60
C SER A 104 1.81 5.24 -0.12
N TYR A 105 0.89 4.69 0.69
CA TYR A 105 0.88 4.93 2.14
C TYR A 105 2.07 4.27 2.84
N ALA A 106 2.43 3.05 2.46
CA ALA A 106 3.63 2.39 2.96
C ALA A 106 4.86 3.25 2.67
N GLN A 107 5.01 3.75 1.44
CA GLN A 107 6.15 4.59 1.08
C GLN A 107 6.18 5.90 1.87
N PHE A 108 5.03 6.58 2.02
CA PHE A 108 4.93 7.79 2.83
C PHE A 108 5.35 7.58 4.29
N LEU A 109 4.98 6.44 4.89
CA LEU A 109 5.40 6.13 6.26
C LEU A 109 6.92 5.92 6.38
N TRP A 110 7.53 5.29 5.38
CA TRP A 110 8.98 5.05 5.38
C TRP A 110 9.74 6.36 5.25
N ASP A 111 9.26 7.28 4.39
CA ASP A 111 9.84 8.61 4.25
C ASP A 111 9.71 9.44 5.54
N ALA A 112 8.62 9.25 6.31
CA ALA A 112 8.38 9.98 7.56
C ALA A 112 9.23 9.48 8.75
N GLU A 113 9.69 8.24 8.74
CA GLU A 113 10.54 7.67 9.82
C GLU A 113 11.99 8.20 9.76
N GLU A 114 12.43 8.79 8.65
CA GLU A 114 13.78 9.38 8.53
C GLU A 114 13.92 10.80 9.14
N GLU A 115 12.82 11.44 9.57
CA GLU A 115 12.85 12.82 10.11
C GLU A 115 13.05 12.90 11.65
N GLU A 116 13.17 11.79 12.37
CA GLU A 116 13.23 11.75 13.85
C GLU A 116 14.63 11.45 14.45
N GLU A 117 15.72 11.37 13.66
CA GLU A 117 17.08 11.11 14.21
C GLU A 117 18.05 12.31 14.28
N ASP A 118 17.72 13.48 13.72
CA ASP A 118 18.68 14.61 13.63
C ASP A 118 18.49 15.76 14.64
N GLN A 119 17.63 15.64 15.68
CA GLN A 119 17.40 16.74 16.64
C GLN A 119 17.61 16.45 18.14
N ASN A 120 18.31 15.37 18.51
CA ASN A 120 18.65 15.14 19.93
C ASN A 120 20.00 15.79 20.37
N GLY A 121 20.47 16.81 19.67
CA GLY A 121 21.76 17.47 19.93
C GLY A 121 21.70 18.89 20.50
N GLU A 122 20.59 19.61 20.40
CA GLU A 122 20.55 21.03 20.79
C GLU A 122 19.41 21.34 21.77
N ASN A 123 19.72 21.13 23.05
CA ASN A 123 19.37 22.00 24.17
C ASN A 123 17.97 22.66 24.15
N MET A 124 16.94 21.87 24.45
CA MET A 124 15.58 22.34 24.72
C MET A 124 15.48 22.99 26.12
N SER A 125 16.26 24.03 26.39
CA SER A 125 16.10 24.90 27.56
C SER A 125 15.84 26.38 27.23
N GLU A 126 15.83 26.77 25.95
CA GLU A 126 15.61 28.18 25.54
C GLU A 126 14.32 28.46 24.75
N LEU A 127 13.47 27.48 24.41
CA LEU A 127 12.25 27.71 23.61
C LEU A 127 10.94 27.40 24.35
N LEU A 128 10.80 27.88 25.60
CA LEU A 128 9.47 28.13 26.16
C LEU A 128 9.21 29.64 26.20
N PRO A 129 8.22 30.16 25.45
CA PRO A 129 7.79 31.54 25.65
C PRO A 129 7.15 31.67 27.04
N SER A 130 7.58 32.69 27.79
CA SER A 130 7.26 32.95 29.21
C SER A 130 5.80 33.35 29.50
N ILE A 131 4.82 32.79 28.78
CA ILE A 131 3.45 33.31 28.77
C ILE A 131 2.55 32.67 29.84
N PHE A 132 3.05 31.71 30.61
CA PHE A 132 2.28 31.07 31.67
C PHE A 132 2.88 31.31 33.04
N SER A 133 2.90 32.56 33.48
CA SER A 133 2.92 32.84 34.91
C SER A 133 2.25 34.17 35.28
N HIS A 134 1.33 34.00 36.23
CA HIS A 134 0.70 34.95 37.15
C HIS A 134 -0.26 36.02 36.61
N GLY A 135 -1.47 35.98 37.17
CA GLY A 135 -2.64 36.73 36.72
C GLY A 135 -2.61 38.24 36.94
N SER A 136 -3.25 38.93 36.01
CA SER A 136 -3.93 40.20 36.26
C SER A 136 -5.03 40.35 35.21
N LYS A 137 -6.28 40.32 35.67
CA LYS A 137 -7.46 40.61 34.86
C LYS A 137 -7.36 42.07 34.35
N PRO A 138 -7.43 42.34 33.04
CA PRO A 138 -7.33 43.72 32.54
C PRO A 138 -8.54 44.56 33.02
N PRO A 139 -8.35 45.84 33.37
CA PRO A 139 -9.41 46.70 33.89
C PRO A 139 -10.40 47.09 32.78
N LEU A 140 -11.70 47.03 33.09
CA LEU A 140 -12.79 47.44 32.20
C LEU A 140 -12.75 48.96 31.97
N PRO A 141 -13.03 49.45 30.74
CA PRO A 141 -13.09 50.88 30.46
C PRO A 141 -14.30 51.55 31.15
N PRO A 142 -14.21 52.84 31.52
CA PRO A 142 -15.30 53.56 32.15
C PRO A 142 -16.47 53.77 31.19
N LEU A 143 -17.67 53.45 31.65
CA LEU A 143 -18.93 53.68 30.95
C LEU A 143 -19.23 55.18 31.00
N ALA A 144 -18.70 55.93 30.03
CA ALA A 144 -19.04 57.34 29.87
C ALA A 144 -20.49 57.45 29.38
N ALA A 145 -21.32 58.09 30.20
CA ALA A 145 -22.68 58.45 29.87
C ALA A 145 -22.72 59.58 28.80
N ALA A 146 -23.57 59.40 27.79
CA ALA A 146 -24.13 60.43 26.91
C ALA A 146 -25.29 59.76 26.16
N SER A 147 -26.52 60.26 26.05
CA SER A 147 -27.25 61.37 26.65
C SER A 147 -28.73 61.02 26.54
#